data_AF-T4VRA5-F1
#
_entry.id   AF-T4VRA5-F1
#
_cell.length_a   1.000
_cell.length_b   1.000
_cell.length_c   1.000
_cell.angle_alpha   90.00
_cell.angle_beta   90.00
_cell.angle_gamma   90.00
#
_symmetry.space_group_name_H-M   'P 1'
#
loop_
_entity.id
_entity.type
_entity.pdbx_description
1 polymer ?
#
loop_
_entity_poly.entity_id
_entity_poly.type
_entity_poly.pdbx_seq_one_letter_code
_entity_poly.pdbx_strand_id
1 'polypeptide(L)'
;MNIDTEKKMYEMSLYTNIIPKMVDTSQIKINNKKSKKDEKSINSNVNNRIKRKASVLNYQQRSLQERMSLIQSKELQIKELERTLEQVKSNYSQKLNKSKNKENKQKIRIRTLSKKLSELDTNKKHNDNNMEYEEKMVREKENIILVINDALRKIGKIKNDLNIHKSKLISLENELKKGECKIDKSKRHLKEDCIINLLDFICIEGDIETGIIINIYV
;
A
#
# COMPACT_ATOMS: atom_id res chain seq x y z
N MET A 1 -27.66 -22.34 54.91
CA MET A 1 -27.91 -21.06 55.61
C MET A 1 -26.57 -20.53 56.09
N ASN A 2 -26.27 -19.26 55.79
CA ASN A 2 -24.93 -18.69 55.97
C ASN A 2 -24.80 -18.16 57.41
N ILE A 3 -23.86 -18.71 58.18
CA ILE A 3 -23.70 -18.51 59.63
C ILE A 3 -23.54 -17.03 59.99
N ASP A 4 -22.97 -16.21 59.09
CA ASP A 4 -22.81 -14.77 59.28
C ASP A 4 -24.13 -13.99 59.28
N THR A 5 -25.13 -14.42 58.51
CA THR A 5 -26.45 -13.77 58.46
C THR A 5 -27.21 -13.97 59.76
N GLU A 6 -27.06 -15.14 60.39
CA GLU A 6 -27.71 -15.49 61.64
C GLU A 6 -27.09 -14.73 62.82
N LYS A 7 -25.75 -14.60 62.82
CA LYS A 7 -25.02 -13.77 63.79
C LYS A 7 -25.38 -12.28 63.66
N LYS A 8 -25.53 -11.78 62.42
CA LYS A 8 -25.97 -10.39 62.16
C LYS A 8 -27.41 -10.12 62.59
N MET A 9 -28.32 -11.07 62.35
CA MET A 9 -29.71 -10.96 62.83
C MET A 9 -29.80 -11.05 64.35
N TYR A 10 -28.98 -11.89 64.98
CA TYR A 10 -28.88 -11.98 66.43
C TYR A 10 -28.38 -10.66 67.05
N GLU A 11 -27.31 -10.06 66.52
CA GLU A 11 -26.85 -8.74 66.95
C GLU A 11 -27.92 -7.66 66.72
N MET A 12 -28.58 -7.64 65.56
CA MET A 12 -29.70 -6.71 65.31
C MET A 12 -30.82 -6.85 66.34
N SER A 13 -31.13 -8.08 66.76
CA SER A 13 -32.17 -8.38 67.76
C SER A 13 -31.81 -7.92 69.19
N LEU A 14 -30.51 -7.83 69.50
CA LEU A 14 -30.03 -7.29 70.78
C LEU A 14 -30.20 -5.76 70.85
N TYR A 15 -30.09 -5.08 69.70
CA TYR A 15 -30.27 -3.63 69.62
C TYR A 15 -31.74 -3.18 69.53
N THR A 16 -32.63 -3.99 68.94
CA THR A 16 -34.07 -3.67 68.82
C THR A 16 -34.88 -3.95 70.09
N ASN A 17 -34.41 -4.84 70.98
CA ASN A 17 -35.12 -5.20 72.22
C ASN A 17 -34.85 -4.28 73.42
N ILE A 18 -34.18 -3.13 73.22
CA ILE A 18 -34.06 -2.09 74.25
C ILE A 18 -35.34 -1.23 74.26
N ILE A 19 -36.49 -1.88 74.48
CA ILE A 19 -37.68 -1.18 74.98
C ILE A 19 -37.45 -1.04 76.50
N PRO A 20 -37.48 0.17 77.08
CA PRO A 20 -37.23 0.34 78.49
C PRO A 20 -38.36 -0.31 79.27
N LYS A 21 -38.08 -1.45 79.92
CA LYS A 21 -38.86 -1.81 81.12
C LYS A 21 -38.56 -0.73 82.14
N MET A 22 -39.42 0.30 82.19
CA MET A 22 -39.44 1.22 83.31
C MET A 22 -39.58 0.38 84.58
N VAL A 23 -38.59 0.47 85.46
CA VAL A 23 -38.72 -0.09 86.81
C VAL A 23 -39.82 0.70 87.48
N ASP A 24 -41.02 0.13 87.52
CA ASP A 24 -42.15 0.67 88.26
C ASP A 24 -41.84 0.52 89.75
N THR A 25 -41.38 1.61 90.37
CA THR A 25 -40.98 1.63 91.79
C THR A 25 -42.16 1.57 92.77
N SER A 26 -43.36 1.19 92.31
CA SER A 26 -44.59 1.26 93.09
C SER A 26 -44.87 0.04 93.99
N GLN A 27 -44.03 -1.00 94.03
CA GLN A 27 -44.24 -2.14 94.95
C GLN A 27 -42.95 -2.74 95.53
N ILE A 28 -42.32 -2.04 96.48
CA ILE A 28 -41.48 -2.69 97.49
C ILE A 28 -41.92 -2.18 98.86
N LYS A 29 -42.98 -2.76 99.42
CA LYS A 29 -43.33 -2.60 100.84
C LYS A 29 -42.50 -3.61 101.64
N ILE A 30 -41.37 -3.17 102.18
CA ILE A 30 -40.64 -3.91 103.22
C ILE A 30 -41.11 -3.36 104.58
N ASN A 31 -41.90 -4.17 105.29
CA ASN A 31 -42.26 -3.92 106.68
C ASN A 31 -41.03 -4.15 107.57
N ASN A 32 -40.38 -3.08 108.02
CA ASN A 32 -39.45 -3.12 109.14
C ASN A 32 -39.83 -2.03 110.16
N LYS A 33 -40.46 -2.43 111.26
CA LYS A 33 -40.60 -1.60 112.47
C LYS A 33 -39.25 -1.56 113.17
N LYS A 34 -38.43 -0.51 113.00
CA LYS A 34 -37.41 -0.08 113.98
C LYS A 34 -37.20 1.45 113.95
N SER A 35 -36.98 1.99 115.15
CA SER A 35 -36.55 3.34 115.60
C SER A 35 -36.55 4.53 114.62
N LYS A 36 -37.51 5.45 114.84
CA LYS A 36 -37.55 6.81 114.28
C LYS A 36 -36.55 7.74 115.01
N LYS A 37 -35.37 8.01 114.43
CA LYS A 37 -34.82 9.39 114.33
C LYS A 37 -33.53 9.55 113.49
N ASP A 38 -32.75 8.49 113.22
CA ASP A 38 -31.51 8.62 112.42
C ASP A 38 -31.55 8.00 111.00
N GLU A 39 -32.55 7.17 110.67
CA GLU A 39 -32.66 6.52 109.35
C GLU A 39 -33.07 7.45 108.20
N LYS A 40 -33.77 8.57 108.48
CA LYS A 40 -34.23 9.49 107.41
C LYS A 40 -33.07 10.21 106.71
N SER A 41 -32.00 10.52 107.43
CA SER A 41 -30.80 11.19 106.89
C SER A 41 -29.98 10.28 105.97
N ILE A 42 -29.67 9.06 106.44
CA ILE A 42 -28.87 8.08 105.70
C ILE A 42 -29.61 7.60 104.44
N ASN A 43 -30.91 7.32 104.55
CA ASN A 43 -31.72 6.87 103.42
C ASN A 43 -31.90 7.96 102.34
N SER A 44 -31.99 9.23 102.74
CA SER A 44 -31.99 10.36 101.78
C SER A 44 -30.67 10.46 101.00
N ASN A 45 -29.54 10.17 101.65
CA ASN A 45 -28.21 10.28 101.04
C ASN A 45 -27.93 9.12 100.06
N VAL A 46 -28.35 7.90 100.40
CA VAL A 46 -28.30 6.73 99.50
C VAL A 46 -29.18 6.95 98.27
N ASN A 47 -30.42 7.41 98.47
CA ASN A 47 -31.34 7.69 97.36
C ASN A 47 -30.82 8.81 96.44
N ASN A 48 -30.21 9.85 96.99
CA ASN A 48 -29.58 10.91 96.20
C ASN A 48 -28.38 10.40 95.40
N ARG A 49 -27.57 9.49 95.97
CA ARG A 49 -26.45 8.84 95.25
C ARG A 49 -26.95 7.94 94.12
N ILE A 50 -28.03 7.19 94.33
CA ILE A 50 -28.68 6.36 93.30
C ILE A 50 -29.20 7.25 92.17
N LYS A 51 -29.91 8.35 92.49
CA LYS A 51 -30.41 9.30 91.49
C LYS A 51 -29.29 9.91 90.65
N ARG A 52 -28.17 10.31 91.27
CA ARG A 52 -26.99 10.84 90.57
C ARG A 52 -26.33 9.78 89.67
N LYS A 53 -26.20 8.54 90.15
CA LYS A 53 -25.67 7.44 89.32
C LYS A 53 -26.59 7.16 88.12
N ALA A 54 -27.90 7.10 88.35
CA ALA A 54 -28.88 6.90 87.28
C ALA A 54 -28.84 8.04 86.24
N SER A 55 -28.73 9.30 86.66
CA SER A 55 -28.62 10.43 85.73
C SER A 55 -27.35 10.39 84.89
N VAL A 56 -26.21 10.04 85.49
CA VAL A 56 -24.93 9.88 84.77
C VAL A 56 -25.00 8.73 83.77
N LEU A 57 -25.56 7.59 84.18
CA LEU A 57 -25.74 6.43 83.30
C LEU A 57 -26.68 6.76 82.13
N ASN A 58 -27.79 7.45 82.38
CA ASN A 58 -28.72 7.86 81.33
C ASN A 58 -28.07 8.81 80.31
N TYR A 59 -27.26 9.76 80.80
CA TYR A 59 -26.51 10.66 79.92
C TYR A 59 -25.49 9.89 79.05
N GLN A 60 -24.73 8.97 79.66
CA GLN A 60 -23.79 8.13 78.93
C GLN A 60 -24.48 7.23 77.90
N GLN A 61 -25.64 6.65 78.25
CA GLN A 61 -26.44 5.82 77.35
C GLN A 61 -26.92 6.60 76.13
N ARG A 62 -27.41 7.84 76.32
CA ARG A 62 -27.82 8.72 75.22
C ARG A 62 -26.64 9.07 74.30
N SER A 63 -25.49 9.41 74.89
CA SER A 63 -24.28 9.69 74.13
C SER A 63 -23.79 8.48 73.31
N LEU A 64 -23.89 7.27 73.86
CA LEU A 64 -23.60 6.02 73.16
C LEU A 64 -24.54 5.78 71.99
N GLN A 65 -25.85 6.01 72.18
CA GLN A 65 -26.85 5.88 71.12
C GLN A 65 -26.60 6.86 69.97
N GLU A 66 -26.29 8.11 70.27
CA GLU A 66 -25.95 9.13 69.27
C GLU A 66 -24.70 8.73 68.45
N ARG A 67 -23.65 8.25 69.13
CA ARG A 67 -22.44 7.75 68.47
C ARG A 67 -22.71 6.52 67.60
N MET A 68 -23.56 5.60 68.06
CA MET A 68 -23.94 4.43 67.27
C MET A 68 -24.71 4.80 66.01
N SER A 69 -25.66 5.74 66.10
CA SER A 69 -26.38 6.24 64.94
C SER A 69 -25.43 6.89 63.92
N LEU A 70 -24.46 7.66 64.41
CA LEU A 70 -23.42 8.25 63.56
C LEU A 70 -22.57 7.18 62.86
N ILE A 71 -22.13 6.15 63.58
CA ILE A 71 -21.36 5.03 63.01
C ILE A 71 -22.17 4.33 61.91
N GLN A 72 -23.43 4.00 62.16
CA GLN A 72 -24.31 3.35 61.17
C GLN A 72 -24.48 4.21 59.91
N SER A 73 -24.65 5.53 60.07
CA SER A 73 -24.72 6.45 58.94
C SER A 73 -23.41 6.45 58.14
N LYS A 74 -22.25 6.44 58.81
CA LYS A 74 -20.95 6.39 58.16
C LYS A 74 -20.67 5.06 57.47
N GLU A 75 -21.07 3.93 58.06
CA GLU A 75 -20.97 2.61 57.41
C GLU A 75 -21.80 2.54 56.13
N LEU A 76 -22.98 3.16 56.11
CA LEU A 76 -23.80 3.24 54.90
C LEU A 76 -23.10 4.07 53.81
N GLN A 77 -22.54 5.23 54.17
CA GLN A 77 -21.77 6.07 53.24
C GLN A 77 -20.56 5.32 52.66
N ILE A 78 -19.84 4.55 53.48
CA ILE A 78 -18.70 3.74 53.03
C ILE A 78 -19.16 2.68 52.03
N LYS A 79 -20.25 1.96 52.30
CA LYS A 79 -20.79 0.94 51.37
C LYS A 79 -21.18 1.52 50.02
N GLU A 80 -21.78 2.72 50.02
CA GLU A 80 -22.11 3.40 48.77
C GLU A 80 -20.85 3.78 47.98
N LEU A 81 -19.83 4.32 48.66
CA LEU A 81 -18.54 4.64 48.04
C LEU A 81 -17.84 3.40 47.47
N GLU A 82 -17.82 2.29 48.19
CA GLU A 82 -17.27 1.01 47.72
C GLU A 82 -18.00 0.54 46.45
N ARG A 83 -19.33 0.59 46.45
CA ARG A 83 -20.14 0.22 45.29
C ARG A 83 -19.83 1.09 44.08
N THR A 84 -19.73 2.40 44.27
CA THR A 84 -19.38 3.34 43.19
C THR A 84 -17.97 3.08 42.66
N LEU A 85 -17.00 2.84 43.54
CA LEU A 85 -15.62 2.56 43.14
C LEU A 85 -15.52 1.28 42.30
N GLU A 86 -16.26 0.24 42.68
CA GLU A 86 -16.24 -1.04 41.96
C GLU A 86 -16.92 -0.93 40.59
N GLN A 87 -17.97 -0.12 40.48
CA GLN A 87 -18.57 0.24 39.19
C GLN A 87 -17.58 1.00 38.29
N VAL A 88 -16.89 2.01 38.83
CA VAL A 88 -15.88 2.79 38.09
C VAL A 88 -14.75 1.89 37.60
N LYS A 89 -14.21 1.03 38.47
CA LYS A 89 -13.17 0.05 38.13
C LYS A 89 -13.60 -0.90 37.01
N SER A 90 -14.82 -1.43 37.08
CA SER A 90 -15.38 -2.29 36.02
C SER A 90 -15.48 -1.54 34.68
N ASN A 91 -16.01 -0.31 34.70
CA ASN A 91 -16.15 0.52 33.51
C ASN A 91 -14.80 0.84 32.85
N TYR A 92 -13.79 1.20 33.64
CA TYR A 92 -12.44 1.45 33.13
C TYR A 92 -11.80 0.20 32.53
N SER A 93 -11.92 -0.95 33.21
CA SER A 93 -11.39 -2.23 32.72
C SER A 93 -12.01 -2.62 31.37
N GLN A 94 -13.33 -2.43 31.22
CA GLN A 94 -14.00 -2.67 29.94
C GLN A 94 -13.53 -1.71 28.83
N LYS A 95 -13.39 -0.42 29.12
CA LYS A 95 -12.89 0.57 28.16
C LYS A 95 -11.46 0.25 27.71
N LEU A 96 -10.59 -0.14 28.65
CA LEU A 96 -9.22 -0.54 28.37
C LEU A 96 -9.16 -1.76 27.44
N ASN A 97 -9.93 -2.81 27.74
CA ASN A 97 -10.00 -4.01 26.91
C ASN A 97 -10.53 -3.72 25.50
N LYS A 98 -11.57 -2.88 25.37
CA LYS A 98 -12.09 -2.42 24.08
C LYS A 98 -11.03 -1.64 23.29
N SER A 99 -10.26 -0.78 23.95
CA SER A 99 -9.17 -0.03 23.33
C SER A 99 -8.08 -0.96 22.79
N LYS A 100 -7.58 -1.88 23.64
CA LYS A 100 -6.56 -2.86 23.27
C LYS A 100 -6.98 -3.75 22.10
N ASN A 101 -8.25 -4.13 22.05
CA ASN A 101 -8.80 -4.88 20.91
C ASN A 101 -8.86 -4.05 19.62
N LYS A 102 -9.18 -2.76 19.70
CA LYS A 102 -9.13 -1.85 18.53
C LYS A 102 -7.70 -1.67 18.02
N GLU A 103 -6.75 -1.48 18.94
CA GLU A 103 -5.32 -1.36 18.62
C GLU A 103 -4.80 -2.64 17.93
N ASN A 104 -5.12 -3.81 18.46
CA ASN A 104 -4.76 -5.09 17.85
C ASN A 104 -5.34 -5.25 16.43
N LYS A 105 -6.60 -4.87 16.21
CA LYS A 105 -7.22 -4.89 14.87
C LYS A 105 -6.50 -3.96 13.90
N GLN A 106 -6.15 -2.75 14.34
CA GLN A 106 -5.38 -1.81 13.53
C GLN A 106 -3.99 -2.35 13.22
N LYS A 107 -3.30 -2.94 14.19
CA LYS A 107 -1.98 -3.56 14.01
C LYS A 107 -2.01 -4.70 12.98
N ILE A 108 -3.04 -5.54 13.00
CA ILE A 108 -3.25 -6.57 11.97
C ILE A 108 -3.46 -5.93 10.59
N ARG A 109 -4.31 -4.90 10.50
CA ARG A 109 -4.58 -4.19 9.23
C ARG A 109 -3.33 -3.51 8.67
N ILE A 110 -2.50 -2.91 9.51
CA ILE A 110 -1.21 -2.33 9.10
C ILE A 110 -0.31 -3.43 8.55
N ARG A 111 -0.15 -4.55 9.25
CA ARG A 111 0.69 -5.68 8.78
C ARG A 111 0.22 -6.23 7.43
N THR A 112 -1.09 -6.38 7.21
CA THR A 112 -1.61 -6.88 5.94
C THR A 112 -1.39 -5.88 4.80
N LEU A 113 -1.57 -4.57 5.06
CA LEU A 113 -1.26 -3.52 4.09
C LEU A 113 0.24 -3.47 3.77
N SER A 114 1.12 -3.58 4.78
CA SER A 114 2.56 -3.62 4.56
C SER A 114 3.00 -4.79 3.69
N LYS A 115 2.42 -6.00 3.88
CA LYS A 115 2.68 -7.15 3.01
C LYS A 115 2.27 -6.90 1.57
N LYS A 116 1.06 -6.39 1.34
CA LYS A 116 0.58 -6.04 0.00
C LYS A 116 1.46 -4.98 -0.66
N LEU A 117 1.92 -3.99 0.09
CA LEU A 117 2.81 -2.95 -0.41
C LEU A 117 4.15 -3.55 -0.87
N SER A 118 4.74 -4.43 -0.06
CA SER A 118 5.99 -5.11 -0.46
C SER A 118 5.82 -6.00 -1.69
N GLU A 119 4.70 -6.71 -1.82
CA GLU A 119 4.39 -7.53 -3.01
C GLU A 119 4.25 -6.65 -4.27
N LEU A 120 3.57 -5.50 -4.15
CA LEU A 120 3.45 -4.54 -5.25
C LEU A 120 4.81 -3.95 -5.64
N ASP A 121 5.66 -3.60 -4.68
CA ASP A 121 7.01 -3.10 -4.94
C ASP A 121 7.88 -4.15 -5.65
N THR A 122 7.82 -5.41 -5.23
CA THR A 122 8.56 -6.50 -5.90
C THR A 122 8.04 -6.72 -7.32
N ASN A 123 6.72 -6.71 -7.51
CA ASN A 123 6.11 -6.86 -8.83
C ASN A 123 6.47 -5.69 -9.75
N LYS A 124 6.47 -4.46 -9.22
CA LYS A 124 6.87 -3.27 -9.97
C LYS A 124 8.31 -3.37 -10.45
N LYS A 125 9.26 -3.68 -9.57
CA LYS A 125 10.68 -3.86 -9.95
C LYS A 125 10.86 -4.95 -11.02
N HIS A 126 10.11 -6.04 -10.90
CA HIS A 126 10.19 -7.12 -11.88
C HIS A 126 9.62 -6.72 -13.25
N ASN A 127 8.54 -5.92 -13.25
CA ASN A 127 7.94 -5.40 -14.48
C ASN A 127 8.81 -4.34 -15.15
N ASP A 128 9.39 -3.43 -14.38
CA ASP A 128 10.27 -2.38 -14.89
C ASP A 128 11.50 -2.99 -15.60
N ASN A 129 12.12 -4.01 -14.99
CA ASN A 129 13.24 -4.74 -15.61
C ASN A 129 12.85 -5.48 -16.89
N ASN A 130 11.66 -6.08 -16.93
CA ASN A 130 11.16 -6.78 -18.13
C ASN A 130 10.84 -5.78 -19.26
N MET A 131 10.22 -4.64 -18.93
CA MET A 131 9.93 -3.57 -19.89
C MET A 131 11.21 -2.99 -20.49
N GLU A 132 12.26 -2.77 -19.70
CA GLU A 132 13.53 -2.26 -20.20
C GLU A 132 14.20 -3.23 -21.18
N TYR A 133 14.12 -4.54 -20.90
CA TYR A 133 14.62 -5.58 -21.80
C TYR A 133 13.83 -5.64 -23.11
N GLU A 134 12.49 -5.63 -23.04
CA GLU A 134 11.61 -5.62 -24.20
C GLU A 134 11.82 -4.37 -25.06
N GLU A 135 11.92 -3.17 -24.47
CA GLU A 135 12.22 -1.94 -25.20
C GLU A 135 13.57 -2.00 -25.92
N LYS A 136 14.60 -2.56 -25.27
CA LYS A 136 15.92 -2.72 -25.90
C LYS A 136 15.85 -3.67 -27.10
N MET A 137 15.14 -4.80 -26.96
CA MET A 137 14.89 -5.75 -28.04
C MET A 137 14.14 -5.11 -29.23
N VAL A 138 13.13 -4.28 -28.96
CA VAL A 138 12.40 -3.55 -30.01
C VAL A 138 13.31 -2.57 -30.74
N ARG A 139 14.11 -1.78 -30.02
CA ARG A 139 15.07 -0.84 -30.63
C ARG A 139 16.11 -1.55 -31.50
N GLU A 140 16.60 -2.72 -31.08
CA GLU A 140 17.51 -3.53 -31.90
C GLU A 140 16.84 -4.01 -33.19
N LYS A 141 15.58 -4.45 -33.13
CA LYS A 141 14.81 -4.85 -34.33
C LYS A 141 14.57 -3.68 -35.28
N GLU A 142 14.25 -2.49 -34.77
CA GLU A 142 14.08 -1.27 -35.58
C GLU A 142 15.37 -0.90 -36.31
N ASN A 143 16.52 -1.01 -35.65
CA ASN A 143 17.83 -0.79 -36.28
C ASN A 143 18.10 -1.78 -37.41
N ILE A 144 17.76 -3.06 -37.23
CA ILE A 144 17.88 -4.07 -38.29
C ILE A 144 17.01 -3.70 -39.49
N ILE A 145 15.77 -3.26 -39.27
CA ILE A 145 14.86 -2.82 -40.33
C ILE A 145 15.45 -1.61 -41.07
N LEU A 146 16.03 -0.64 -40.38
CA LEU A 146 16.69 0.51 -41.00
C LEU A 146 17.85 0.07 -41.92
N VAL A 147 18.70 -0.85 -41.46
CA VAL A 147 19.80 -1.40 -42.27
C VAL A 147 19.27 -2.14 -43.51
N ILE A 148 18.21 -2.94 -43.37
CA ILE A 148 17.57 -3.64 -44.50
C ILE A 148 17.03 -2.64 -45.52
N ASN A 149 16.32 -1.60 -45.07
CA ASN A 149 15.79 -0.55 -45.95
C ASN A 149 16.90 0.17 -46.71
N ASP A 150 18.03 0.44 -46.05
CA ASP A 150 19.19 1.06 -46.69
C ASP A 150 19.83 0.15 -47.74
N ALA A 151 19.92 -1.16 -47.46
CA ALA A 151 20.39 -2.14 -48.43
C ALA A 151 19.45 -2.23 -49.65
N LEU A 152 18.13 -2.29 -49.43
CA LEU A 152 17.14 -2.30 -50.51
C LEU A 152 17.23 -1.04 -51.38
N ARG A 153 17.42 0.13 -50.76
CA ARG A 153 17.63 1.40 -51.50
C ARG A 153 18.89 1.35 -52.37
N LYS A 154 20.00 0.80 -51.87
CA LYS A 154 21.24 0.62 -52.64
C LYS A 154 21.04 -0.34 -53.82
N ILE A 155 20.35 -1.48 -53.60
CA ILE A 155 20.00 -2.42 -54.66
C ILE A 155 19.14 -1.73 -55.73
N GLY A 156 18.17 -0.92 -55.33
CA GLY A 156 17.34 -0.14 -56.25
C GLY A 156 18.16 0.80 -57.15
N LYS A 157 19.16 1.49 -56.59
CA LYS A 157 20.08 2.33 -57.36
C LYS A 157 20.89 1.51 -58.38
N ILE A 158 21.52 0.42 -57.94
CA ILE A 158 22.29 -0.47 -58.82
C ILE A 158 21.42 -1.02 -59.95
N LYS A 159 20.18 -1.42 -59.64
CA LYS A 159 19.23 -1.91 -60.65
C LYS A 159 18.93 -0.86 -61.70
N ASN A 160 18.73 0.40 -61.29
CA ASN A 160 18.51 1.51 -62.23
C ASN A 160 19.73 1.78 -63.10
N ASP A 161 20.92 1.82 -62.51
CA ASP A 161 22.18 2.02 -63.24
C ASP A 161 22.39 0.91 -64.27
N LEU A 162 22.16 -0.35 -63.88
CA LEU A 162 22.27 -1.50 -64.77
C LEU A 162 21.27 -1.42 -65.93
N ASN A 163 20.06 -0.93 -65.68
CA ASN A 163 19.07 -0.71 -66.73
C ASN A 163 19.52 0.37 -67.72
N ILE A 164 20.09 1.48 -67.23
CA ILE A 164 20.68 2.54 -68.07
C ILE A 164 21.81 1.97 -68.93
N HIS A 165 22.72 1.19 -68.35
CA HIS A 165 23.81 0.55 -69.08
C HIS A 165 23.31 -0.44 -70.13
N LYS A 166 22.28 -1.23 -69.81
CA LYS A 166 21.62 -2.14 -70.76
C LYS A 166 21.07 -1.38 -71.96
N SER A 167 20.36 -0.28 -71.75
CA SER A 167 19.83 0.56 -72.84
C SER A 167 20.94 1.15 -73.72
N LYS A 168 22.03 1.64 -73.11
CA LYS A 168 23.20 2.14 -73.86
C LYS A 168 23.84 1.05 -74.71
N LEU A 169 24.00 -0.15 -74.18
CA LEU A 169 24.58 -1.29 -74.89
C LEU A 169 23.73 -1.67 -76.11
N ILE A 170 22.40 -1.75 -75.95
CA ILE A 170 21.47 -2.02 -77.07
C ILE A 170 21.60 -0.94 -78.16
N SER A 171 21.73 0.34 -77.76
CA SER A 171 21.91 1.44 -78.72
C SER A 171 23.21 1.28 -79.52
N LEU A 172 24.33 1.02 -78.85
CA LEU A 172 25.63 0.79 -79.49
C LEU A 172 25.60 -0.43 -80.42
N GLU A 173 24.97 -1.51 -80.01
CA GLU A 173 24.83 -2.72 -80.83
C GLU A 173 24.05 -2.43 -82.13
N ASN A 174 23.00 -1.60 -82.05
CA ASN A 174 22.24 -1.15 -83.22
C ASN A 174 23.06 -0.22 -84.13
N GLU A 175 23.88 0.67 -83.56
CA GLU A 175 24.80 1.52 -84.32
C GLU A 175 25.88 0.71 -85.03
N LEU A 176 26.44 -0.30 -84.36
CA LEU A 176 27.42 -1.22 -84.94
C LEU A 176 26.84 -1.97 -86.14
N LYS A 177 25.65 -2.57 -86.01
CA LYS A 177 24.95 -3.25 -87.11
C LYS A 177 24.71 -2.32 -88.31
N LYS A 178 24.35 -1.05 -88.05
CA LYS A 178 24.22 -0.03 -89.11
C LYS A 178 25.57 0.29 -89.76
N GLY A 179 26.65 0.33 -88.98
CA GLY A 179 28.02 0.54 -89.45
C GLY A 179 28.50 -0.60 -90.35
N GLU A 180 28.33 -1.85 -89.94
CA GLU A 180 28.64 -3.04 -90.76
C GLU A 180 27.89 -3.00 -92.09
N CYS A 181 26.59 -2.71 -92.07
CA CYS A 181 25.79 -2.56 -93.29
C CYS A 181 26.30 -1.45 -94.23
N LYS A 182 26.88 -0.37 -93.70
CA LYS A 182 27.50 0.69 -94.52
C LYS A 182 28.81 0.22 -95.14
N ILE A 183 29.68 -0.44 -94.36
CA ILE A 183 30.96 -0.98 -94.85
C ILE A 183 30.73 -2.01 -95.95
N ASP A 184 29.75 -2.91 -95.78
CA ASP A 184 29.41 -3.93 -96.78
C ASP A 184 28.86 -3.33 -98.08
N LYS A 185 28.19 -2.18 -98.02
CA LYS A 185 27.75 -1.44 -99.22
C LYS A 185 28.93 -0.74 -99.90
N SER A 186 29.82 -0.11 -99.14
CA SER A 186 31.02 0.55 -99.67
C SER A 186 31.99 -0.44 -100.34
N LYS A 187 32.12 -1.66 -99.82
CA LYS A 187 32.92 -2.74 -100.45
C LYS A 187 32.37 -3.20 -101.81
N ARG A 188 31.07 -3.04 -102.06
CA ARG A 188 30.46 -3.40 -103.36
C ARG A 188 30.71 -2.32 -104.41
N HIS A 189 30.60 -1.04 -104.05
CA HIS A 189 30.91 0.05 -104.99
C HIS A 189 32.39 0.08 -105.40
N LEU A 190 33.32 -0.24 -104.49
CA LEU A 190 34.75 -0.35 -104.86
C LEU A 190 35.06 -1.48 -105.86
N LYS A 191 34.17 -2.48 -106.02
CA LYS A 191 34.32 -3.53 -107.03
C LYS A 191 33.76 -3.15 -108.39
N GLU A 192 32.86 -2.16 -108.47
CA GLU A 192 32.21 -1.75 -109.72
C GLU A 192 32.96 -0.62 -110.44
N ASP A 193 33.71 0.23 -109.73
CA ASP A 193 34.40 1.40 -110.31
C ASP A 193 35.91 1.18 -110.63
N CYS A 194 36.41 -0.05 -110.57
CA CYS A 194 37.82 -0.34 -110.91
C CYS A 194 38.01 -0.62 -112.42
N ILE A 195 38.42 0.42 -113.17
CA ILE A 195 39.15 0.40 -114.46
C ILE A 195 38.59 -0.53 -115.56
N ILE A 196 37.87 0.06 -116.52
CA ILE A 196 37.18 -0.66 -117.60
C ILE A 196 38.14 -1.14 -118.73
N ASN A 197 39.38 -0.65 -118.83
CA ASN A 197 40.39 -1.21 -119.74
C ASN A 197 41.82 -1.07 -119.19
N LEU A 198 42.55 -2.19 -119.16
CA LEU A 198 43.91 -2.31 -118.61
C LEU A 198 44.99 -1.59 -119.44
N LEU A 199 44.61 -0.89 -120.52
CA LEU A 199 45.52 -0.25 -121.47
C LEU A 199 45.20 1.23 -121.71
N ASP A 200 44.19 1.79 -121.04
CA ASP A 200 43.76 3.20 -121.24
C ASP A 200 44.82 4.23 -120.78
N PHE A 201 45.86 3.80 -120.07
CA PHE A 201 46.99 4.64 -119.67
C PHE A 201 48.16 4.61 -120.67
N ILE A 202 48.09 3.79 -121.73
CA ILE A 202 49.12 3.65 -122.76
C ILE A 202 48.60 4.21 -124.08
N CYS A 203 49.23 5.27 -124.58
CA CYS A 203 48.98 5.81 -125.91
C CYS A 203 50.22 5.58 -126.80
N ILE A 204 50.01 5.02 -127.99
CA ILE A 204 51.08 4.71 -128.95
C ILE A 204 50.87 5.56 -130.20
N GLU A 205 51.87 6.39 -130.53
CA GLU A 205 51.85 7.27 -131.71
C GLU A 205 53.12 7.08 -132.54
N GLY A 206 53.02 7.25 -133.86
CA GLY A 206 54.11 7.09 -134.83
C GLY A 206 54.06 5.78 -135.62
N ASP A 207 54.94 5.65 -136.61
CA ASP A 207 55.10 4.43 -137.41
C ASP A 207 56.51 3.84 -137.27
N ILE A 208 56.72 2.64 -137.82
CA ILE A 208 57.98 1.90 -137.71
C ILE A 208 59.14 2.59 -138.44
N GLU A 209 58.85 3.44 -139.42
CA GLU A 209 59.87 4.13 -140.23
C GLU A 209 60.38 5.40 -139.56
N THR A 210 59.52 6.09 -138.81
CA THR A 210 59.83 7.37 -138.12
C THR A 210 60.12 7.21 -136.63
N GLY A 211 59.79 6.05 -136.04
CA GLY A 211 60.01 5.71 -134.64
C GLY A 211 58.72 5.78 -133.82
N ILE A 212 58.46 4.75 -133.01
CA ILE A 212 57.26 4.63 -132.17
C ILE A 212 57.48 5.35 -130.83
N ILE A 213 56.54 6.22 -130.44
CA ILE A 213 56.50 6.88 -129.14
C ILE A 213 55.40 6.24 -128.30
N ILE A 214 55.76 5.78 -127.10
CA ILE A 214 54.84 5.20 -126.12
C ILE A 214 54.70 6.18 -124.96
N ASN A 215 53.54 6.82 -124.85
CA ASN A 215 53.19 7.68 -123.73
C ASN A 215 52.48 6.86 -122.65
N ILE A 216 53.06 6.81 -121.47
CA ILE A 216 52.49 6.19 -120.28
C ILE A 216 52.02 7.32 -119.36
N TYR A 217 50.71 7.49 -119.22
CA TYR A 217 50.13 8.42 -118.27
C TYR A 217 50.18 7.79 -116.87
N VAL A 218 50.95 8.40 -115.97
CA VAL A 218 51.08 7.99 -114.54
C VAL A 218 50.29 8.96 -113.67
#